data_AF-A0A259INB6-F1
#
_entry.id   AF-A0A259INB6-F1
#
_cell.length_a   1.000
_cell.length_b   1.000
_cell.length_c   1.000
_cell.angle_alpha   90.00
_cell.angle_beta   90.00
_cell.angle_gamma   90.00
#
_symmetry.space_group_name_H-M   'P 1'
#
loop_
_entity.id
_entity.type
_entity.pdbx_description
1 polymer ?
#
loop_
_entity_poly.entity_id
_entity_poly.type
_entity_poly.pdbx_seq_one_letter_code
_entity_poly.pdbx_strand_id
1 'polypeptide(L)'
;FDLGFLDNEFALLKRPAFRGLASKITDTLLDARQMFPGKRNSLDALCERFAISNQHRTLHGALLDAQLLAEVYVAMTRGQEDLSIDLIDYTVGTDASGQMKALPSKLKLMTASEEDCQLHEKILAEIAKASKKDPVWSPSAASN
;
A
#
# COMPACT_ATOMS: atom_id res chain seq x y z
N PHE A 1 23.87 -3.60 18.19
CA PHE A 1 25.28 -3.17 18.22
C PHE A 1 25.36 -1.79 18.87
N ASP A 2 24.67 -0.80 18.30
CA ASP A 2 24.71 0.62 18.69
C ASP A 2 24.32 0.85 20.15
N LEU A 3 23.27 0.18 20.64
CA LEU A 3 22.84 0.28 22.04
C LEU A 3 23.90 -0.21 23.03
N GLY A 4 24.68 -1.23 22.67
CA GLY A 4 25.75 -1.74 23.53
C GLY A 4 26.89 -0.74 23.65
N PHE A 5 27.23 -0.08 22.54
CA PHE A 5 28.21 1.01 22.53
C PHE A 5 27.72 2.21 23.35
N LEU A 6 26.48 2.67 23.11
CA LEU A 6 25.91 3.80 23.82
C LEU A 6 25.83 3.56 25.33
N ASP A 7 25.37 2.38 25.76
CA ASP A 7 25.29 2.07 27.19
C ASP A 7 26.68 2.02 27.86
N ASN A 8 27.71 1.53 27.15
CA ASN A 8 29.08 1.52 27.66
C ASN A 8 29.64 2.94 27.81
N GLU A 9 29.45 3.81 26.81
CA GLU A 9 29.87 5.22 26.87
C GLU A 9 29.15 5.97 28.01
N PHE A 10 27.85 5.71 28.20
CA PHE A 10 27.10 6.31 29.31
C PHE A 10 27.58 5.79 30.66
N ALA A 11 27.95 4.51 30.76
CA ALA A 11 28.55 3.96 31.97
C ALA A 11 29.89 4.63 32.31
N LEU A 12 30.75 4.87 31.32
CA LEU A 12 32.00 5.62 31.50
C LEU A 12 31.77 7.05 32.00
N LEU A 13 30.70 7.69 31.54
CA LEU A 13 30.27 9.02 31.98
C LEU A 13 29.49 9.02 33.30
N LYS A 14 29.32 7.86 33.96
CA LYS A 14 28.52 7.68 35.19
C LYS A 14 27.07 8.17 35.05
N ARG A 15 26.49 8.00 33.86
CA ARG A 15 25.11 8.36 33.54
C ARG A 15 24.22 7.11 33.50
N PRO A 16 22.89 7.27 33.69
CA PRO A 16 21.95 6.17 33.50
C PRO A 16 22.03 5.61 32.07
N ALA A 17 21.76 4.32 31.91
CA ALA A 17 21.83 3.63 30.61
C ALA A 17 20.94 4.32 29.57
N PHE A 18 21.42 4.34 28.31
CA PHE A 18 20.72 4.98 27.20
C PHE A 18 19.35 4.36 26.95
N ARG A 19 19.23 3.05 27.17
CA ARG A 19 17.95 2.33 27.08
C ARG A 19 16.84 2.86 27.99
N GLY A 20 17.19 3.54 29.10
CA GLY A 20 16.21 4.17 30.00
C GLY A 20 15.78 5.57 29.56
N LEU A 21 16.48 6.18 28.60
CA LEU A 21 16.19 7.53 28.09
C LEU A 21 15.26 7.50 26.87
N ALA A 22 15.35 6.46 26.04
CA ALA A 22 14.48 6.28 24.89
C ALA A 22 13.20 5.54 25.28
N SER A 23 12.04 6.08 24.90
CA SER A 23 10.74 5.44 25.16
C SER A 23 10.52 4.17 24.32
N LYS A 24 11.08 4.12 23.12
CA LYS A 24 10.99 2.97 22.20
C LYS A 24 12.25 2.86 21.37
N ILE A 25 12.74 1.63 21.22
CA ILE A 25 13.87 1.30 20.36
C ILE A 25 13.43 0.16 19.45
N THR A 26 13.52 0.38 18.14
CA THR A 26 13.12 -0.60 17.12
C THR A 26 14.35 -1.14 16.41
N ASP A 27 14.45 -2.46 16.26
CA ASP A 27 15.49 -3.11 15.46
C ASP A 27 14.98 -3.32 14.03
N THR A 28 15.39 -2.42 13.13
CA THR A 28 14.97 -2.42 11.72
C THR A 28 15.44 -3.67 10.96
N LEU A 29 16.50 -4.35 11.42
CA LEU A 29 16.97 -5.59 10.81
C LEU A 29 15.99 -6.75 11.07
N LEU A 30 15.36 -6.75 12.25
CA LEU A 30 14.36 -7.75 12.60
C LEU A 30 13.13 -7.60 11.71
N ASP A 31 12.66 -6.36 11.52
CA ASP A 31 11.56 -6.04 10.61
C ASP A 31 11.89 -6.48 9.17
N ALA A 32 13.12 -6.20 8.70
CA ALA A 32 13.57 -6.64 7.37
C ALA A 32 13.60 -8.16 7.21
N ARG A 33 13.98 -8.91 8.27
CA ARG A 33 13.97 -10.38 8.27
C ARG A 33 12.58 -10.97 8.22
N GLN A 34 11.61 -10.33 8.86
CA GLN A 34 10.21 -10.76 8.80
C GLN A 34 9.61 -10.53 7.40
N MET A 35 9.88 -9.37 6.79
CA MET A 35 9.40 -9.08 5.43
C MET A 35 10.07 -9.97 4.36
N PHE A 36 11.35 -10.28 4.55
CA PHE A 36 12.15 -10.99 3.53
C PHE A 36 12.91 -12.18 4.14
N PRO A 37 12.19 -13.28 4.44
CA PRO A 37 12.82 -14.48 4.98
C PRO A 37 13.77 -15.10 3.95
N GLY A 38 14.95 -15.53 4.41
CA GLY A 38 15.95 -16.22 3.57
C GLY A 38 16.74 -15.35 2.59
N LYS A 39 16.49 -14.03 2.54
CA LYS A 39 17.23 -13.10 1.68
C LYS A 39 18.29 -12.31 2.46
N ARG A 40 19.21 -11.67 1.73
CA ARG A 40 20.18 -10.73 2.30
C ARG A 40 19.43 -9.47 2.74
N ASN A 41 19.48 -9.18 4.05
CA ASN A 41 18.83 -8.01 4.67
C ASN A 41 19.87 -7.00 5.18
N SER A 42 21.01 -6.91 4.51
CA SER A 42 21.99 -5.84 4.74
C SER A 42 21.47 -4.52 4.16
N LEU A 43 21.91 -3.38 4.71
CA LEU A 43 21.51 -2.05 4.25
C LEU A 43 21.67 -1.89 2.73
N ASP A 44 22.82 -2.31 2.17
CA ASP A 44 23.06 -2.24 0.72
C ASP A 44 22.03 -3.06 -0.11
N ALA A 45 21.62 -4.23 0.40
CA ALA A 45 20.66 -5.09 -0.27
C ALA A 45 19.23 -4.52 -0.21
N LEU A 46 18.91 -3.80 0.87
CA LEU A 46 17.64 -3.08 0.99
C LEU A 46 17.62 -1.83 0.11
N CYS A 47 18.73 -1.08 0.04
CA CYS A 47 18.85 0.06 -0.87
C CYS A 47 18.67 -0.36 -2.33
N GLU A 48 19.31 -1.46 -2.75
CA GLU A 48 19.14 -2.01 -4.10
C GLU A 48 17.69 -2.43 -4.37
N ARG A 49 17.03 -3.08 -3.41
CA ARG A 49 15.63 -3.53 -3.55
C ARG A 49 14.63 -2.38 -3.68
N PHE A 50 14.84 -1.30 -2.93
CA PHE A 50 13.97 -0.13 -2.96
C PHE A 50 14.42 0.93 -3.98
N ALA A 51 15.40 0.61 -4.84
CA ALA A 51 15.97 1.51 -5.84
C ALA A 51 16.46 2.85 -5.25
N ILE A 52 16.99 2.82 -4.03
CA ILE A 52 17.55 3.98 -3.34
C ILE A 52 19.00 4.16 -3.78
N SER A 53 19.33 5.37 -4.27
CA SER A 53 20.67 5.67 -4.77
C SER A 53 21.69 5.71 -3.64
N ASN A 54 22.62 4.77 -3.63
CA ASN A 54 23.78 4.73 -2.75
C ASN A 54 25.06 5.29 -3.42
N GLN A 55 24.93 5.99 -4.55
CA GLN A 55 26.07 6.44 -5.38
C GLN A 55 27.04 7.39 -4.66
N HIS A 56 26.60 8.04 -3.57
CA HIS A 56 27.43 8.92 -2.75
C HIS A 56 28.16 8.19 -1.61
N ARG A 57 28.03 6.85 -1.51
CA ARG A 57 28.60 6.03 -0.44
C ARG A 57 30.05 5.64 -0.76
N THR A 58 30.94 6.62 -0.82
CA THR A 58 32.39 6.40 -0.99
C THR A 58 33.06 5.95 0.32
N LEU A 59 32.53 6.39 1.47
CA LEU A 59 32.95 5.96 2.81
C LEU A 59 31.71 5.58 3.64
N HIS A 60 31.84 4.54 4.46
CA HIS A 60 30.79 4.11 5.40
C HIS A 60 30.70 5.12 6.56
N GLY A 61 30.00 6.22 6.31
CA GLY A 61 29.73 7.24 7.31
C GLY A 61 28.43 6.94 8.05
N ALA A 62 28.47 6.92 9.39
CA ALA A 62 27.28 6.69 10.21
C ALA A 62 26.13 7.67 9.90
N LEU A 63 26.45 8.91 9.49
CA LEU A 63 25.47 9.90 9.06
C LEU A 63 24.74 9.47 7.77
N LEU A 64 25.51 9.06 6.76
CA LEU A 64 24.94 8.63 5.48
C LEU A 64 24.16 7.32 5.64
N ASP A 65 24.66 6.41 6.47
CA ASP A 65 23.99 5.15 6.77
C ASP A 65 22.68 5.38 7.54
N ALA A 66 22.62 6.36 8.45
CA ALA A 66 21.38 6.75 9.12
C ALA A 66 20.36 7.35 8.15
N GLN A 67 20.81 8.16 7.18
CA GLN A 67 19.93 8.71 6.14
C GLN A 67 19.37 7.60 5.24
N LEU A 68 20.24 6.72 4.72
CA LEU A 68 19.81 5.59 3.89
C LEU A 68 18.87 4.66 4.65
N LEU A 69 19.16 4.39 5.93
CA LEU A 69 18.29 3.58 6.76
C LEU A 69 16.91 4.22 6.97
N ALA A 70 16.84 5.55 7.11
CA ALA A 70 15.56 6.25 7.23
C ALA A 70 14.73 6.12 5.93
N GLU A 71 15.35 6.29 4.77
CA GLU A 71 14.68 6.12 3.47
C GLU A 71 14.20 4.68 3.27
N VAL A 72 15.04 3.70 3.58
CA VAL A 72 14.68 2.27 3.55
C VAL A 72 13.53 1.96 4.51
N TYR A 73 13.59 2.45 5.74
CA TYR A 73 12.56 2.18 6.75
C TYR A 73 11.21 2.78 6.35
N VAL A 74 11.20 3.99 5.77
CA VAL A 74 9.99 4.56 5.19
C VAL A 74 9.48 3.68 4.06
N ALA A 75 10.33 3.26 3.12
CA ALA A 75 9.93 2.38 2.01
C ALA A 75 9.36 1.03 2.49
N MET A 76 9.95 0.45 3.55
CA MET A 76 9.49 -0.78 4.18
C MET A 76 8.13 -0.63 4.88
N THR A 77 7.84 0.54 5.45
CA THR A 77 6.61 0.80 6.22
C THR A 77 5.52 1.52 5.42
N ARG A 78 5.83 1.98 4.19
CA ARG A 78 4.90 2.75 3.36
C ARG A 78 3.66 1.97 2.92
N GLY A 79 3.55 0.68 3.24
CA GLY A 79 2.31 -0.07 3.07
C GLY A 79 1.81 0.00 1.64
N GLN A 80 2.72 -0.09 0.66
CA GLN A 80 2.30 -0.37 -0.70
C GLN A 80 1.94 -1.84 -0.71
N GLU A 81 0.71 -2.11 -0.29
CA GLU A 81 0.01 -3.32 -0.67
C GLU A 81 0.12 -3.35 -2.19
N ASP A 82 0.97 -4.25 -2.68
CA ASP A 82 0.95 -4.58 -4.10
C ASP A 82 -0.52 -4.78 -4.40
N LEU A 83 -1.04 -4.17 -5.46
CA LEU A 83 -2.40 -4.45 -5.90
C LEU A 83 -2.38 -5.85 -6.54
N SER A 84 -1.87 -6.84 -5.82
CA SER A 84 -2.18 -8.23 -6.01
C SER A 84 -3.67 -8.30 -5.77
N ILE A 85 -4.41 -8.14 -6.87
CA ILE A 85 -5.60 -8.95 -7.06
C ILE A 85 -5.10 -10.35 -6.77
N ASP A 86 -5.28 -10.80 -5.53
CA ASP A 86 -5.37 -12.22 -5.28
C ASP A 86 -6.40 -12.66 -6.30
N LEU A 87 -5.92 -13.31 -7.38
CA LEU A 87 -6.76 -14.21 -8.12
C LEU A 87 -7.10 -15.26 -7.07
N ILE A 88 -8.12 -14.95 -6.27
CA ILE A 88 -8.95 -15.93 -5.62
C ILE A 88 -9.34 -16.79 -6.80
N ASP A 89 -8.65 -17.92 -6.89
CA ASP A 89 -8.89 -18.91 -7.90
C ASP A 89 -10.30 -19.40 -7.58
N TYR A 90 -11.30 -18.75 -8.17
CA TYR A 90 -12.67 -19.23 -8.23
C TYR A 90 -12.64 -20.46 -9.14
N THR A 91 -11.93 -21.49 -8.71
CA THR A 91 -12.30 -22.85 -9.02
C THR A 91 -13.69 -22.97 -8.42
N VAL A 92 -14.69 -22.78 -9.28
CA VAL A 92 -16.07 -23.15 -8.98
C VAL A 92 -16.03 -24.66 -8.80
N GLY A 93 -15.66 -25.09 -7.59
CA GLY A 93 -15.88 -26.42 -7.12
C GLY A 93 -17.34 -26.71 -7.35
N THR A 94 -17.61 -27.82 -8.03
CA THR A 94 -18.96 -28.31 -8.35
C THR A 94 -19.68 -28.84 -7.10
N ASP A 95 -19.37 -28.27 -5.94
CA ASP A 95 -20.02 -28.51 -4.66
C ASP A 95 -21.04 -27.40 -4.46
N ALA A 96 -22.13 -27.49 -5.23
CA ALA A 96 -23.28 -26.60 -5.18
C ALA A 96 -24.12 -26.80 -3.90
N SER A 97 -23.49 -26.68 -2.74
CA SER A 97 -24.15 -26.40 -1.46
C SER A 97 -23.73 -25.03 -0.93
N GLY A 98 -23.46 -24.09 -1.84
CA GLY A 98 -23.38 -22.68 -1.52
C GLY A 98 -24.69 -22.25 -0.89
N GLN A 99 -24.67 -21.95 0.41
CA GLN A 99 -25.82 -21.39 1.10
C GLN A 99 -26.14 -20.04 0.46
N MET A 100 -27.12 -20.02 -0.45
CA MET A 100 -27.69 -18.78 -0.95
C MET A 100 -28.42 -18.12 0.20
N LYS A 101 -27.75 -17.16 0.85
CA LYS A 101 -28.40 -16.32 1.84
C LYS A 101 -29.47 -15.50 1.11
N ALA A 102 -30.73 -15.69 1.49
CA ALA A 102 -31.83 -14.91 0.93
C ALA A 102 -31.54 -13.42 1.13
N LEU A 103 -31.44 -12.69 0.03
CA LEU A 103 -31.26 -11.24 0.06
C LEU A 103 -32.46 -10.59 0.76
N PRO A 104 -32.25 -9.56 1.58
CA PRO A 104 -33.33 -8.84 2.23
C PRO A 104 -34.28 -8.26 1.17
N SER A 105 -35.58 -8.53 1.34
CA SER A 105 -36.65 -8.16 0.39
C SER A 105 -36.98 -6.66 0.36
N LYS A 106 -36.40 -5.86 1.26
CA LYS A 106 -36.59 -4.41 1.31
C LYS A 106 -35.26 -3.70 1.06
N LEU A 107 -34.92 -3.55 -0.21
CA LEU A 107 -33.85 -2.66 -0.64
C LEU A 107 -34.44 -1.30 -1.02
N LYS A 108 -33.76 -0.22 -0.64
CA LYS A 108 -34.13 1.13 -1.09
C LYS A 108 -33.66 1.29 -2.53
N LEU A 109 -34.59 1.34 -3.47
CA LEU A 109 -34.30 1.72 -4.84
C LEU A 109 -34.03 3.24 -4.87
N MET A 110 -32.81 3.63 -5.20
CA MET A 110 -32.46 5.01 -5.49
C MET A 110 -32.43 5.18 -7.00
N THR A 111 -33.43 5.87 -7.54
CA THR A 111 -33.46 6.25 -8.95
C THR A 111 -32.51 7.42 -9.18
N ALA A 112 -31.97 7.53 -10.39
CA ALA A 112 -31.21 8.71 -10.80
C ALA A 112 -32.08 9.96 -10.67
N SER A 113 -31.46 11.08 -10.29
CA SER A 113 -32.15 12.37 -10.27
C SER A 113 -32.38 12.87 -11.71
N GLU A 114 -33.32 13.80 -11.89
CA GLU A 114 -33.54 14.43 -13.20
C GLU A 114 -32.28 15.14 -13.72
N GLU A 115 -31.46 15.69 -12.82
CA GLU A 115 -30.19 16.33 -13.15
C GLU A 115 -29.18 15.31 -13.71
N ASP A 116 -29.07 14.13 -13.08
CA ASP A 116 -28.17 13.06 -13.53
C ASP A 116 -28.60 12.52 -14.90
N CYS A 117 -29.92 12.40 -15.14
CA CYS A 117 -30.45 11.99 -16.44
C CYS A 117 -30.08 13.00 -17.54
N GLN A 118 -30.19 14.30 -17.27
CA GLN A 118 -29.81 15.34 -18.23
C GLN A 118 -28.31 15.35 -18.52
N LEU A 119 -27.46 15.10 -17.51
CA LEU A 119 -26.02 14.96 -17.70
C LEU A 119 -25.69 13.73 -18.54
N HIS A 120 -26.35 12.60 -18.29
CA HIS A 120 -26.20 11.38 -19.08
C HIS A 120 -26.55 11.61 -20.55
N GLU A 121 -27.64 12.32 -20.84
CA GLU A 121 -28.02 12.67 -22.21
C GLU A 121 -26.97 13.54 -22.92
N LYS A 122 -26.38 14.52 -22.21
CA LYS A 122 -25.28 15.33 -22.76
C LYS A 122 -24.07 14.48 -23.12
N ILE A 123 -23.70 13.54 -22.24
CA ILE A 123 -22.59 12.61 -22.48
C ILE A 123 -22.87 11.73 -23.70
N LEU A 124 -24.09 11.19 -23.82
CA LEU A 124 -24.49 10.41 -25.00
C LEU A 124 -24.40 11.22 -26.30
N ALA A 125 -24.80 12.50 -26.28
CA ALA A 125 -24.69 13.39 -27.43
C ALA A 125 -23.23 13.66 -27.82
N GLU A 126 -22.33 13.84 -26.84
CA GLU A 126 -20.89 13.99 -27.08
C GLU A 126 -20.27 12.73 -27.67
N ILE A 127 -20.63 11.55 -27.15
CA ILE A 127 -20.16 10.25 -27.66
C ILE A 127 -20.64 10.02 -29.10
N ALA A 128 -21.90 10.35 -29.40
CA ALA A 128 -22.43 10.25 -30.76
C ALA A 128 -21.68 11.18 -31.73
N LYS A 129 -21.41 12.43 -31.31
CA LYS A 129 -20.64 13.41 -32.09
C LYS A 129 -19.21 12.95 -32.34
N ALA A 130 -18.54 12.37 -31.35
CA ALA A 130 -17.18 11.86 -31.47
C ALA A 130 -17.10 10.58 -32.31
N SER A 131 -18.08 9.68 -32.18
CA SER A 131 -18.06 8.34 -32.79
C SER A 131 -18.66 8.31 -34.20
N LYS A 132 -19.38 9.36 -34.62
CA LYS A 132 -20.13 9.43 -35.90
C LYS A 132 -21.05 8.21 -36.12
N LYS A 133 -21.52 7.62 -35.02
CA LYS A 133 -22.38 6.44 -34.97
C LYS A 133 -23.43 6.67 -33.90
N ASP A 134 -24.59 6.07 -34.09
CA ASP A 134 -25.67 6.14 -33.10
C ASP A 134 -25.25 5.40 -31.81
N PRO A 135 -25.49 5.98 -30.64
CA PRO A 135 -25.19 5.33 -29.37
C PRO A 135 -26.06 4.08 -29.18
N VAL A 136 -25.45 3.00 -28.70
CA VAL A 136 -26.15 1.73 -28.40
C VAL A 136 -27.17 1.92 -27.27
N TRP A 137 -26.91 2.89 -26.38
CA TRP A 137 -27.83 3.28 -25.33
C TRP A 137 -28.88 4.25 -25.88
N SER A 138 -30.15 3.83 -25.88
CA SER A 138 -31.25 4.69 -26.31
C SER A 138 -31.45 5.85 -25.33
N PRO A 139 -31.79 7.07 -25.79
CA PRO A 139 -32.23 8.13 -24.90
C PRO A 139 -33.39 7.59 -24.06
N SER A 140 -33.37 7.84 -22.75
CA SER A 140 -34.37 7.31 -21.83
C SER A 140 -35.75 7.77 -22.26
N ALA A 141 -36.50 6.89 -22.94
CA ALA A 141 -37.94 7.05 -23.04
C ALA A 141 -38.45 7.02 -21.60
N ALA A 142 -38.95 8.16 -21.13
CA ALA A 142 -39.66 8.28 -19.87
C ALA A 142 -40.68 7.13 -19.79
N SER A 143 -40.40 6.14 -18.93
CA SER A 143 -41.35 5.08 -18.61
C SER A 143 -42.28 5.64 -17.54
N ASN A 144 -43.56 5.77 -17.92
CA ASN A 144 -44.70 5.93 -17.01
C ASN A 144 -44.80 4.77 -16.01
#